data_AF-A0A7D7LHG1-F1
#
_entry.id   AF-A0A7D7LHG1-F1
#
_cell.length_a   1.000
_cell.length_b   1.000
_cell.length_c   1.000
_cell.angle_alpha   90.00
_cell.angle_beta   90.00
_cell.angle_gamma   90.00
#
_symmetry.space_group_name_H-M   'P 1'
#
loop_
_entity.id
_entity.type
_entity.pdbx_description
1 polymer ?
#
loop_
_entity_poly.entity_id
_entity_poly.type
_entity_poly.pdbx_seq_one_letter_code
_entity_poly.pdbx_strand_id
1 'polypeptide(L)' 'MVEIENLGVSVEEYLDGLTAGIDVLELKRLEAKGIPTNLALEVMAIAPKIIDGTATPEEVVRGIMILTPSLRQQIE' A
#
# COMPACT_ATOMS: atom_id res chain seq x y z
N MET A 1 2.60 -13.06 20.46
CA MET A 1 2.79 -11.66 20.92
C MET A 1 2.83 -10.83 19.65
N VAL A 2 1.92 -9.88 19.46
CA VAL A 2 1.96 -9.02 18.27
C VAL A 2 3.10 -8.04 18.49
N GLU A 3 4.15 -8.13 17.69
CA GLU A 3 5.22 -7.13 17.71
C GLU A 3 4.65 -5.83 17.17
N ILE A 4 4.65 -4.78 18.00
CA ILE A 4 4.27 -3.43 17.56
C ILE A 4 5.45 -2.89 16.77
N GLU A 5 5.25 -2.72 15.47
CA GLU A 5 6.24 -2.16 14.56
C GLU A 5 6.30 -0.62 14.72
N ASN A 6 7.49 -0.09 15.00
CA ASN A 6 7.71 1.36 15.01
C ASN A 6 8.13 1.83 13.61
N LEU A 7 7.21 2.50 12.91
CA LEU A 7 7.42 3.02 11.56
C LEU A 7 7.97 4.46 11.54
N GLY A 8 8.29 5.04 12.70
CA GLY A 8 8.83 6.40 12.80
C GLY A 8 7.85 7.52 12.43
N VAL A 9 6.56 7.23 12.34
CA VAL A 9 5.50 8.18 11.98
C VAL A 9 5.08 8.98 13.21
N SER A 10 5.10 10.31 13.10
CA SER A 10 4.59 11.19 14.16
C SER A 10 3.06 11.24 14.15
N VAL A 11 2.46 11.73 15.25
CA VAL A 11 1.00 11.90 15.31
C VAL A 11 0.53 12.92 14.28
N GLU A 12 1.28 13.99 14.08
CA GLU A 12 0.99 15.04 13.10
C GLU A 12 1.02 14.47 11.67
N GLU A 13 2.05 13.70 11.31
CA GLU A 13 2.14 13.05 9.99
C GLU A 13 0.97 12.09 9.76
N TYR A 14 0.57 11.34 10.79
CA TYR A 14 -0.59 10.46 10.72
C TYR A 14 -1.90 11.22 10.48
N LEU A 15 -2.12 12.34 11.20
CA LEU A 15 -3.32 13.17 11.05
C LEU A 15 -3.38 13.88 9.70
N ASP A 16 -2.24 14.34 9.19
CA ASP A 16 -2.12 14.92 7.85
C ASP A 16 -2.47 13.88 6.78
N GLY A 17 -1.95 12.66 6.94
CA GLY A 17 -2.28 11.50 6.11
C GLY A 17 -3.78 11.20 6.08
N LEU A 18 -4.40 11.10 7.25
CA LEU A 18 -5.85 10.89 7.37
C LEU A 18 -6.65 11.98 6.66
N THR A 19 -6.23 13.24 6.77
CA THR A 19 -6.86 14.37 6.08
C THR A 19 -6.75 14.24 4.56
N ALA A 20 -5.64 13.68 4.07
CA ALA A 20 -5.43 13.36 2.66
C ALA A 20 -6.11 12.05 2.20
N GLY A 21 -6.77 11.31 3.11
CA GLY A 21 -7.38 10.01 2.82
C GLY A 21 -6.37 8.87 2.68
N ILE A 22 -5.17 9.03 3.23
CA ILE A 22 -4.05 8.07 3.14
C ILE A 22 -3.79 7.46 4.52
N ASP A 23 -3.84 6.13 4.61
CA ASP A 23 -3.28 5.42 5.75
C ASP A 23 -1.75 5.41 5.66
N VAL A 24 -1.12 6.40 6.29
CA VAL A 24 0.34 6.59 6.26
C VAL A 24 1.07 5.41 6.90
N LEU A 25 0.48 4.74 7.90
CA LEU A 25 1.13 3.58 8.52
C LEU A 25 1.20 2.42 7.52
N GLU A 26 0.12 2.18 6.78
CA GLU A 26 0.14 1.16 5.73
C GLU A 26 1.07 1.53 4.58
N LEU A 27 1.09 2.80 4.17
CA LEU A 27 2.03 3.29 3.17
C LEU A 27 3.49 3.01 3.58
N LYS A 28 3.87 3.36 4.82
CA LYS A 28 5.22 3.13 5.35
C LYS A 28 5.57 1.65 5.42
N ARG A 29 4.61 0.77 5.74
CA ARG A 29 4.81 -0.69 5.71
C ARG A 29 5.09 -1.20 4.31
N LEU A 30 4.39 -0.69 3.31
CA LEU A 30 4.60 -1.08 1.91
C LEU A 30 5.96 -0.58 1.41
N GLU A 31 6.33 0.65 1.75
CA GLU A 31 7.65 1.22 1.47
C GLU A 31 8.77 0.39 2.12
N ALA A 32 8.60 -0.04 3.38
CA ALA A 32 9.55 -0.91 4.08
C ALA A 32 9.72 -2.28 3.41
N LYS A 33 8.71 -2.75 2.65
CA LYS A 33 8.78 -3.95 1.79
C LYS A 33 9.40 -3.68 0.41
N GLY A 34 9.99 -2.50 0.22
CA GLY A 34 10.63 -2.06 -1.02
C GLY A 34 9.64 -1.74 -2.14
N ILE A 35 8.38 -1.42 -1.82
CA ILE A 35 7.40 -0.98 -2.82
C ILE A 35 7.57 0.54 -3.01
N PRO A 36 7.84 1.03 -4.24
CA PRO A 36 7.84 2.46 -4.51
C PRO A 36 6.53 3.14 -4.12
N THR A 37 6.59 4.36 -3.58
CA THR A 37 5.43 5.11 -3.04
C THR A 37 4.25 5.16 -4.03
N ASN A 38 4.50 5.39 -5.32
CA ASN A 38 3.45 5.43 -6.33
C ASN A 38 2.73 4.08 -6.49
N LEU A 39 3.46 2.97 -6.47
CA LEU A 39 2.89 1.61 -6.55
C LEU A 39 2.21 1.22 -5.24
N ALA A 40 2.73 1.67 -4.10
CA ALA A 40 2.09 1.45 -2.80
C ALA A 40 0.72 2.16 -2.74
N LEU A 41 0.65 3.42 -3.16
CA LEU A 41 -0.62 4.15 -3.25
C LEU A 41 -1.60 3.47 -4.22
N GLU A 42 -1.09 2.95 -5.35
CA GLU A 42 -1.91 2.21 -6.31
C GLU A 42 -2.50 0.94 -5.71
N VAL A 43 -1.71 0.13 -4.99
CA VAL A 43 -2.24 -1.09 -4.35
C VAL A 43 -3.20 -0.76 -3.21
N MET A 44 -2.97 0.34 -2.49
CA MET A 44 -3.90 0.84 -1.47
C MET A 44 -5.24 1.27 -2.05
N ALA A 45 -5.28 1.76 -3.29
CA ALA A 45 -6.53 2.08 -3.99
C ALA A 45 -7.24 0.81 -4.53
N ILE A 46 -6.48 -0.23 -4.87
CA ILE A 46 -7.02 -1.52 -5.36
C ILE A 46 -7.54 -2.38 -4.20
N ALA A 47 -6.86 -2.41 -3.05
CA ALA A 47 -7.16 -3.32 -1.95
C ALA A 47 -8.62 -3.24 -1.44
N PRO A 48 -9.22 -2.05 -1.22
CA PRO A 48 -10.64 -1.94 -0.86
C PRO A 48 -11.56 -2.57 -1.89
N LYS A 49 -11.29 -2.37 -3.20
CA LYS A 49 -12.09 -2.97 -4.27
C LYS A 49 -12.02 -4.50 -4.25
N ILE A 50 -10.86 -5.07 -3.92
CA ILE A 50 -10.71 -6.53 -3.76
C ILE A 50 -11.54 -7.02 -2.58
N ILE A 51 -11.46 -6.35 -1.44
CA ILE A 51 -12.21 -6.69 -0.22
C ILE A 51 -13.72 -6.61 -0.48
N ASP A 52 -14.15 -5.58 -1.19
CA ASP A 52 -15.56 -5.34 -1.52
C ASP A 52 -16.06 -6.20 -2.70
N GLY A 53 -15.18 -6.99 -3.34
CA GLY A 53 -15.53 -7.83 -4.50
C GLY A 53 -15.88 -7.03 -5.76
N THR A 54 -15.41 -5.79 -5.87
CA THR A 54 -15.68 -4.88 -7.00
C THR A 54 -14.48 -4.66 -7.92
N ALA A 55 -13.31 -5.22 -7.58
CA ALA A 55 -12.12 -5.11 -8.40
C ALA A 55 -12.27 -5.83 -9.75
N THR A 56 -11.78 -5.23 -10.83
CA THR A 56 -11.71 -5.90 -12.13
C THR A 56 -10.58 -6.93 -12.16
N PRO A 57 -10.60 -7.91 -13.08
CA PRO A 57 -9.48 -8.85 -13.25
C PRO A 57 -8.14 -8.14 -13.47
N GLU A 58 -8.13 -7.05 -14.22
CA GLU A 58 -6.93 -6.24 -14.49
C GLU A 58 -6.40 -5.59 -13.21
N GLU A 59 -7.28 -5.05 -12.35
CA GLU A 59 -6.90 -4.48 -11.06
C GLU A 59 -6.32 -5.55 -10.12
N VAL A 60 -6.91 -6.76 -10.11
CA VAL A 60 -6.39 -7.89 -9.32
C VAL A 60 -4.99 -8.27 -9.81
N VAL A 61 -4.80 -8.44 -11.12
CA VAL A 61 -3.48 -8.74 -11.70
C VAL A 61 -2.49 -7.64 -11.37
N ARG A 62 -2.90 -6.38 -11.50
CA ARG A 62 -2.05 -5.21 -11.19
C ARG A 62 -1.60 -5.23 -9.74
N GLY A 63 -2.50 -5.48 -8.80
CA GLY A 63 -2.16 -5.62 -7.39
C GLY A 63 -1.15 -6.75 -7.13
N ILE A 64 -1.34 -7.90 -7.77
CA ILE A 64 -0.40 -9.04 -7.66
C ILE A 64 0.98 -8.68 -8.21
N MET A 65 1.05 -7.99 -9.36
CA MET A 65 2.31 -7.56 -9.96
C MET A 65 3.06 -6.60 -9.04
N ILE A 66 2.37 -5.65 -8.42
CA ILE A 66 2.96 -4.72 -7.45
C ILE A 66 3.48 -5.47 -6.23
N LEU A 67 2.69 -6.38 -5.64
CA LEU A 67 3.07 -7.07 -4.41
C LEU A 67 4.16 -8.14 -4.61
N THR A 68 4.38 -8.61 -5.84
CA THR A 68 5.37 -9.65 -6.16
C THR A 68 6.69 -9.02 -6.63
N PRO A 69 7.80 -9.11 -5.88
CA PRO A 69 9.05 -8.39 -6.23
C PRO A 69 9.58 -8.67 -7.64
N SER A 70 9.53 -9.92 -8.10
CA SER A 70 10.01 -10.30 -9.45
C SER A 70 9.13 -9.78 -10.59
N LEU A 71 7.86 -9.49 -10.32
CA LEU A 71 6.94 -8.89 -11.29
C LEU A 71 6.99 -7.37 -11.23
N ARG A 72 7.21 -6.79 -10.03
CA ARG A 72 7.36 -5.35 -9.81
C ARG A 72 8.47 -4.74 -10.67
N GLN A 73 9.60 -5.42 -10.80
CA GLN A 73 10.72 -4.99 -11.65
C GLN A 73 10.38 -4.83 -13.13
N GLN A 74 9.22 -5.35 -13.58
CA GLN A 74 8.76 -5.24 -14.97
C GLN A 74 7.80 -4.05 -15.17
N ILE A 75 7.38 -3.39 -14.09
CA ILE A 75 6.41 -2.29 -14.09
C ILE A 75 6.92 -1.01 -13.40
N GLU A 76 8.13 -1.06 -12.83
CA GLU A 76 8.96 0.11 -12.51
C GLU A 76 9.52 0.73 -13.81
#